data_AF-A0A8W4FGR7-F1
#
_entry.id   AF-A0A8W4FGR7-F1
#
_cell.length_a   1.000
_cell.length_b   1.000
_cell.length_c   1.000
_cell.angle_alpha   90.00
_cell.angle_beta   90.00
_cell.angle_gamma   90.00
#
_symmetry.space_group_name_H-M   'P 1'
#
loop_
_entity.id
_entity.type
_entity.pdbx_description
1 polymer ?
#
loop_
_entity_poly.entity_id
_entity_poly.type
_entity_poly.pdbx_seq_one_letter_code
_entity_poly.pdbx_strand_id
1 'polypeptide(L)'
;MLLKNQWVNKEIKREIKKYLETNNNENTTIQNLWDATKAVLRGKFIVIQAFLRKEKSQINNLTYHLKELEKEEQTKPKVSRRKDIIKIREEINKIEIKKNRKKINKTKSWFFERVYKIEKPLASLTKRRKERTQINKEMKKERSSRRGAVVNESD
;
A
#
# COMPACT_ATOMS: atom_id res chain seq x y z
N MET A 1 15.33 -9.07 -3.10
CA MET A 1 15.20 -9.20 -1.63
C MET A 1 13.91 -8.53 -1.16
N LEU A 2 12.99 -9.27 -0.53
CA LEU A 2 11.71 -8.76 0.01
C LEU A 2 11.90 -7.63 1.03
N LEU A 3 12.95 -7.70 1.85
CA LEU A 3 13.26 -6.74 2.92
C LEU A 3 13.82 -5.39 2.42
N LYS A 4 14.21 -5.31 1.14
CA LYS A 4 14.57 -4.02 0.51
C LYS A 4 13.33 -3.16 0.20
N ASN A 5 12.14 -3.74 0.29
CA ASN A 5 10.90 -3.01 0.03
C ASN A 5 10.46 -2.25 1.30
N GLN A 6 10.54 -0.92 1.25
CA GLN A 6 10.19 -0.04 2.37
C GLN A 6 8.78 -0.24 2.92
N TRP A 7 7.82 -0.70 2.09
CA TRP A 7 6.46 -1.02 2.52
C TRP A 7 6.40 -2.32 3.33
N VAL A 8 7.15 -3.35 2.92
CA VAL A 8 7.22 -4.61 3.67
C VAL A 8 7.75 -4.34 5.07
N ASN A 9 8.72 -3.44 5.20
CA ASN A 9 9.27 -3.05 6.49
C ASN A 9 8.24 -2.29 7.34
N LYS A 10 7.42 -1.41 6.74
CA LYS A 10 6.32 -0.73 7.44
C LYS A 10 5.24 -1.69 7.92
N GLU A 11 4.89 -2.67 7.11
CA GLU A 11 3.87 -3.66 7.44
C GLU A 11 4.34 -4.62 8.55
N ILE A 12 5.59 -5.07 8.47
CA ILE A 12 6.23 -5.83 9.57
C ILE A 12 6.18 -5.01 10.87
N LYS A 13 6.53 -3.71 10.81
CA LYS A 13 6.49 -2.83 11.99
C LYS A 13 5.06 -2.68 12.55
N ARG A 14 4.05 -2.58 11.68
CA ARG A 14 2.63 -2.49 12.07
C ARG A 14 2.17 -3.77 12.77
N GLU A 15 2.53 -4.91 12.22
CA GLU A 15 2.15 -6.21 12.76
C GLU A 15 2.82 -6.50 14.11
N ILE A 16 4.10 -6.15 14.25
CA ILE A 16 4.82 -6.19 15.54
C ILE A 16 4.10 -5.31 16.56
N LYS A 17 3.79 -4.06 16.20
CA LYS A 17 3.10 -3.13 17.12
C LYS A 17 1.76 -3.69 17.60
N LYS A 18 0.95 -4.22 16.68
CA LYS A 18 -0.35 -4.84 16.99
C LYS A 18 -0.19 -6.01 17.97
N TYR A 19 0.79 -6.88 17.73
CA TYR A 19 1.04 -8.03 18.59
C TYR A 19 1.49 -7.62 20.01
N LEU A 20 2.31 -6.58 20.13
CA LEU A 20 2.74 -6.04 21.43
C LEU A 20 1.57 -5.41 22.20
N GLU A 21 0.72 -4.62 21.52
CA GLU A 21 -0.45 -3.99 22.15
C GLU A 21 -1.44 -5.01 22.72
N THR A 22 -1.64 -6.15 22.06
CA THR A 22 -2.59 -7.18 22.53
C THR A 22 -2.04 -8.09 23.63
N ASN A 23 -0.72 -8.12 23.83
CA ASN A 23 -0.06 -9.06 24.75
C ASN A 23 0.73 -8.38 25.88
N ASN A 24 0.64 -7.05 26.00
CA ASN A 24 1.16 -6.33 27.16
C ASN A 24 0.29 -6.64 28.39
N ASN A 25 0.65 -7.70 29.12
CA ASN A 25 0.16 -7.97 30.47
C ASN A 25 1.34 -7.90 31.44
N GLU A 26 1.10 -7.55 32.71
CA GLU A 26 2.15 -7.39 33.73
C GLU A 26 2.93 -8.69 34.02
N ASN A 27 2.38 -9.86 33.67
CA ASN A 27 2.93 -11.17 33.99
C ASN A 27 3.82 -11.77 32.88
N THR A 28 3.88 -11.19 31.68
CA THR A 28 4.63 -11.75 30.55
C THR A 28 6.00 -11.09 30.41
N THR A 29 7.06 -11.89 30.54
CA THR A 29 8.43 -11.41 30.36
C THR A 29 8.68 -10.88 28.94
N ILE A 30 9.33 -9.71 28.82
CA ILE A 30 9.69 -9.08 27.53
C ILE A 30 10.41 -10.05 26.59
N GLN A 31 11.25 -10.94 27.13
CA GLN A 31 11.96 -11.96 26.38
C GLN A 31 11.01 -12.93 25.66
N ASN A 32 9.99 -13.43 26.36
CA ASN A 32 9.00 -14.36 25.81
C ASN A 32 8.18 -13.70 24.70
N LEU A 33 7.84 -12.41 24.87
CA LEU A 33 7.14 -11.62 23.88
C LEU A 33 7.97 -11.40 22.61
N TRP A 34 9.27 -11.14 22.76
CA TRP A 34 10.21 -10.99 21.64
C TRP A 34 10.39 -12.29 20.86
N ASP A 35 10.59 -13.42 21.55
CA ASP A 35 10.78 -14.72 20.90
C ASP A 35 9.50 -15.21 20.22
N ALA A 36 8.33 -14.98 20.81
CA ALA A 36 7.05 -15.26 20.18
C ALA A 36 6.83 -14.41 18.91
N THR A 37 7.12 -13.11 18.98
CA THR A 37 7.04 -12.20 17.80
C THR A 37 7.98 -12.68 16.69
N LYS A 38 9.20 -13.08 17.04
CA LYS A 38 10.21 -13.59 16.11
C LYS A 38 9.75 -14.89 15.45
N ALA A 39 9.14 -15.80 16.20
CA ALA A 39 8.57 -17.05 15.69
C ALA A 39 7.44 -16.78 14.67
N VAL A 40 6.50 -15.89 15.01
CA VAL A 40 5.39 -15.50 14.11
C VAL A 40 5.91 -14.91 12.80
N LEU A 41 6.87 -13.99 12.86
CA LEU A 41 7.45 -13.37 11.68
C LEU A 41 8.19 -14.38 10.79
N ARG A 42 8.93 -15.32 11.41
CA ARG A 42 9.62 -16.40 10.68
C ARG A 42 8.62 -17.30 9.95
N GLY A 43 7.55 -17.72 10.61
CA GLY A 43 6.48 -18.53 9.99
C GLY A 43 5.88 -17.85 8.76
N LYS A 44 5.47 -16.58 8.90
CA LYS A 44 4.93 -15.78 7.79
C LYS A 44 5.93 -15.64 6.63
N PHE A 45 7.21 -15.42 6.94
CA PHE A 45 8.25 -15.29 5.92
C PHE A 45 8.46 -16.59 5.13
N ILE A 46 8.48 -17.74 5.80
CA ILE A 46 8.64 -19.06 5.16
C ILE A 46 7.49 -19.30 4.17
N VAL A 47 6.25 -19.03 4.58
CA VAL A 47 5.07 -19.17 3.71
C VAL A 47 5.20 -18.31 2.46
N ILE A 48 5.60 -17.04 2.61
CA ILE A 48 5.81 -16.12 1.48
C ILE A 48 6.93 -16.64 0.56
N GLN A 49 8.03 -17.11 1.13
CA GLN A 49 9.17 -17.62 0.35
C GLN A 49 8.80 -18.89 -0.43
N ALA A 50 8.07 -19.82 0.19
CA ALA A 50 7.58 -21.03 -0.47
C ALA A 50 6.65 -20.67 -1.65
N PHE A 51 5.72 -19.73 -1.42
CA PHE A 51 4.83 -19.23 -2.47
C PHE A 51 5.61 -18.61 -3.65
N LEU A 52 6.60 -17.75 -3.37
CA LEU A 52 7.42 -17.12 -4.41
C LEU A 52 8.27 -18.13 -5.18
N ARG A 53 8.80 -19.16 -4.51
CA ARG A 53 9.52 -20.26 -5.17
C ARG A 53 8.59 -21.00 -6.13
N LYS A 54 7.35 -21.28 -5.72
CA LYS A 54 6.35 -21.95 -6.56
C LYS A 54 5.95 -21.11 -7.78
N GLU A 55 5.67 -19.81 -7.62
CA GLU A 55 5.38 -18.93 -8.77
C GLU A 55 6.57 -18.88 -9.75
N LYS A 56 7.81 -18.83 -9.23
CA LYS A 56 9.01 -18.82 -10.07
C LYS A 56 9.20 -20.14 -10.82
N SER A 57 9.01 -21.28 -10.15
CA SER A 57 9.17 -22.59 -10.79
C SER A 57 8.11 -22.83 -11.87
N GLN A 58 6.87 -22.38 -11.65
CA GLN A 58 5.80 -22.45 -12.66
C GLN A 58 6.17 -21.69 -13.94
N ILE A 59 6.62 -20.44 -13.83
CA ILE A 59 7.04 -19.64 -15.00
C ILE A 59 8.25 -20.27 -15.69
N ASN A 60 9.23 -20.78 -14.92
CA ASN A 60 10.41 -21.42 -15.49
C ASN A 60 10.06 -22.68 -16.26
N ASN A 61 9.15 -23.50 -15.74
CA ASN A 61 8.68 -24.70 -16.42
C ASN A 61 7.94 -24.36 -17.72
N LEU A 62 7.01 -23.40 -17.70
CA LEU A 62 6.32 -22.94 -18.92
C LEU A 62 7.29 -22.38 -19.96
N THR A 63 8.27 -21.58 -19.52
CA THR A 63 9.33 -21.03 -20.40
C THR A 63 10.19 -22.13 -21.02
N TYR A 64 10.50 -23.18 -20.25
CA TYR A 64 11.26 -24.32 -20.76
C TYR A 64 10.47 -25.08 -21.83
N HIS A 65 9.20 -25.41 -21.56
CA HIS A 65 8.32 -26.07 -22.54
C HIS A 65 8.13 -25.24 -23.82
N LEU A 66 7.99 -23.92 -23.68
CA LEU A 66 7.90 -23.01 -24.83
C LEU A 66 9.13 -23.09 -25.73
N LYS A 67 10.34 -23.08 -25.15
CA LYS A 67 11.60 -23.15 -25.90
C LYS A 67 11.76 -24.46 -26.67
N GLU A 68 11.36 -25.58 -26.08
CA GLU A 68 11.44 -26.88 -26.74
C GLU A 68 10.47 -26.95 -27.93
N LEU A 69 9.23 -26.49 -27.75
CA LEU A 69 8.25 -26.42 -28.85
C LEU A 69 8.70 -25.47 -29.97
N GLU A 70 9.33 -24.34 -29.65
CA GLU A 70 9.84 -23.40 -30.64
C GLU A 70 10.98 -24.00 -31.48
N LYS A 71 11.89 -24.77 -30.87
CA LYS A 71 12.94 -25.51 -31.61
C LYS A 71 12.34 -26.56 -32.53
N GLU A 72 11.37 -27.34 -32.04
CA GLU A 72 10.72 -28.37 -32.84
C GLU A 72 9.95 -27.77 -34.03
N GLU A 73 9.28 -26.63 -33.81
CA GLU A 73 8.54 -25.92 -34.85
C GLU A 73 9.45 -25.40 -35.97
N GLN A 74 10.67 -24.95 -35.66
CA GLN A 74 11.64 -24.50 -36.67
C GLN A 74 12.11 -25.64 -37.59
N THR A 75 12.29 -26.84 -37.05
CA THR A 75 12.79 -27.99 -37.84
C THR A 75 11.68 -28.68 -38.63
N LYS A 76 10.48 -28.78 -38.05
CA LYS A 76 9.35 -29.50 -38.67
C LYS A 76 8.08 -28.73 -38.40
N PRO A 77 7.62 -27.79 -39.24
CA PRO A 77 6.45 -26.98 -38.92
C PRO A 77 5.16 -27.81 -38.74
N LYS A 78 4.36 -27.55 -37.69
CA LYS A 78 3.08 -28.24 -37.46
C LYS A 78 2.02 -27.31 -36.86
N VAL A 79 0.83 -27.28 -37.47
CA VAL A 79 -0.26 -26.39 -37.04
C VAL A 79 -0.69 -26.64 -35.59
N SER A 80 -0.72 -27.90 -35.12
CA SER A 80 -1.05 -28.21 -33.72
C SER A 80 -0.04 -27.60 -32.74
N ARG A 81 1.26 -27.66 -33.05
CA ARG A 81 2.32 -27.08 -32.19
C ARG A 81 2.24 -25.58 -32.09
N ARG A 82 1.92 -24.89 -33.20
CA ARG A 82 1.68 -23.43 -33.19
C ARG A 82 0.56 -23.05 -32.23
N LYS A 83 -0.52 -23.84 -32.17
CA LYS A 83 -1.62 -23.62 -31.21
C LYS A 83 -1.15 -23.78 -29.76
N ASP A 84 -0.34 -24.80 -29.45
CA ASP A 84 0.20 -25.02 -28.11
C ASP A 84 1.17 -23.90 -27.67
N ILE A 85 2.03 -23.44 -28.59
CA ILE A 85 2.94 -22.30 -28.37
C ILE A 85 2.14 -21.04 -27.99
N ILE A 86 1.08 -20.73 -28.74
CA ILE A 86 0.20 -19.58 -28.45
C ILE A 86 -0.43 -19.72 -27.06
N LYS A 87 -0.95 -20.91 -26.73
CA LYS A 87 -1.57 -21.19 -25.43
C LYS A 87 -0.60 -20.97 -24.25
N ILE A 88 0.64 -21.47 -24.36
CA ILE A 88 1.66 -21.27 -23.32
C ILE A 88 2.04 -19.79 -23.18
N ARG A 89 2.19 -19.08 -24.31
CA ARG A 89 2.47 -17.63 -24.29
C ARG A 89 1.36 -16.84 -23.61
N GLU A 90 0.09 -17.17 -23.87
CA GLU A 90 -1.05 -16.58 -23.18
C GLU A 90 -1.05 -16.87 -21.67
N GLU A 91 -0.70 -18.09 -21.26
CA GLU A 91 -0.62 -18.45 -19.85
C GLU A 91 0.47 -17.66 -19.12
N ILE A 92 1.66 -17.56 -19.71
CA ILE A 92 2.76 -16.72 -19.19
C ILE A 92 2.29 -15.27 -19.04
N ASN A 93 1.65 -14.71 -20.08
CA ASN A 93 1.13 -13.35 -20.05
C ASN A 93 0.06 -13.15 -18.95
N LYS A 94 -0.85 -14.11 -18.76
CA LYS A 94 -1.85 -14.07 -17.67
C LYS A 94 -1.20 -14.01 -16.29
N ILE A 95 -0.14 -14.79 -16.07
CA ILE A 95 0.62 -14.77 -14.80
C ILE A 95 1.28 -13.41 -14.58
N GLU A 96 1.89 -12.84 -15.62
CA GLU A 96 2.54 -11.53 -15.55
C GLU A 96 1.54 -10.40 -15.27
N ILE A 97 0.41 -10.36 -15.98
CA ILE A 97 -0.67 -9.40 -15.76
C ILE A 97 -1.17 -9.49 -14.32
N LYS A 98 -1.41 -10.69 -13.80
CA LYS A 98 -1.84 -10.90 -12.41
C LYS A 98 -0.82 -10.33 -11.42
N LYS A 99 0.48 -10.52 -11.66
CA LYS A 99 1.56 -9.98 -10.82
C LYS A 99 1.62 -8.45 -10.88
N ASN A 100 1.46 -7.88 -12.06
CA ASN A 100 1.45 -6.42 -12.25
C ASN A 100 0.22 -5.78 -11.60
N ARG A 101 -0.97 -6.41 -11.72
CA ARG A 101 -2.18 -5.98 -11.01
C ARG A 101 -1.97 -5.95 -9.48
N LYS A 102 -1.36 -6.98 -8.90
CA LYS A 102 -1.01 -7.01 -7.46
C LYS A 102 -0.08 -5.84 -7.09
N LYS A 103 0.94 -5.55 -7.89
CA LYS A 103 1.85 -4.40 -7.67
C LYS A 103 1.10 -3.07 -7.74
N ILE A 104 0.29 -2.87 -8.77
CA ILE A 104 -0.51 -1.65 -8.97
C ILE A 104 -1.45 -1.44 -7.78
N ASN A 105 -2.18 -2.47 -7.35
CA ASN A 105 -3.10 -2.38 -6.22
C ASN A 105 -2.35 -2.02 -4.93
N LYS A 106 -1.17 -2.58 -4.72
CA LYS A 106 -0.31 -2.24 -3.58
C LYS A 106 0.16 -0.78 -3.61
N THR A 107 0.62 -0.30 -4.76
CA THR A 107 1.02 1.11 -4.94
C THR A 107 -0.15 2.05 -4.74
N LYS A 108 -1.33 1.72 -5.29
CA LYS A 108 -2.58 2.47 -5.09
C LYS A 108 -2.91 2.57 -3.61
N SER A 109 -2.93 1.45 -2.89
CA SER A 109 -3.19 1.42 -1.45
C SER A 109 -2.21 2.30 -0.67
N TRP A 110 -0.92 2.22 -0.98
CA TRP A 110 0.10 3.06 -0.33
C TRP A 110 -0.11 4.55 -0.59
N PHE A 111 -0.48 4.91 -1.82
CA PHE A 111 -0.79 6.28 -2.18
C PHE A 111 -2.01 6.79 -1.42
N PHE A 112 -3.10 6.02 -1.37
CA PHE A 112 -4.31 6.36 -0.62
C PHE A 112 -4.04 6.60 0.86
N GLU A 113 -3.28 5.74 1.53
CA GLU A 113 -2.90 5.95 2.94
C GLU A 113 -2.12 7.26 3.15
N ARG A 114 -1.29 7.64 2.18
CA ARG A 114 -0.46 8.84 2.28
C ARG A 114 -1.28 10.11 2.03
N VAL A 115 -2.18 10.07 1.04
CA VAL A 115 -3.12 11.15 0.75
C VAL A 115 -4.08 11.37 1.91
N TYR A 116 -4.70 10.31 2.44
CA TYR A 116 -5.62 10.39 3.58
C TYR A 116 -5.00 11.07 4.82
N LYS A 117 -3.70 10.82 5.07
CA LYS A 117 -2.95 11.46 6.17
C LYS A 117 -2.72 12.96 5.96
N ILE A 118 -2.73 13.45 4.72
CA ILE A 118 -2.53 14.87 4.39
C ILE A 118 -3.86 15.61 4.30
N GLU A 119 -4.87 15.01 3.67
CA GLU A 119 -6.18 15.64 3.44
C GLU A 119 -6.90 16.00 4.73
N LYS A 120 -6.83 15.15 5.77
CA LYS A 120 -7.53 15.38 7.04
C LYS A 120 -7.02 16.63 7.80
N PRO A 121 -5.70 16.83 8.01
CA PRO A 121 -5.16 18.09 8.52
C PRO A 121 -5.49 19.29 7.61
N LEU A 122 -5.41 19.11 6.28
CA LEU A 122 -5.63 20.20 5.33
C LEU A 122 -7.08 20.73 5.39
N ALA A 123 -8.06 19.82 5.49
CA ALA A 123 -9.47 20.17 5.68
C ALA A 123 -9.68 20.96 6.98
N SER A 124 -9.04 20.52 8.06
CA SER A 124 -9.10 21.19 9.37
C SER A 124 -8.48 22.60 9.33
N LEU A 125 -7.34 22.77 8.67
CA LEU A 125 -6.69 24.07 8.47
C LEU A 125 -7.57 25.01 7.63
N THR A 126 -8.19 24.47 6.58
CA THR A 126 -9.09 25.24 5.69
C THR A 126 -10.32 25.73 6.45
N LYS A 127 -10.90 24.88 7.32
CA LYS A 127 -12.00 25.25 8.20
C LYS A 127 -11.61 26.39 9.15
N ARG A 128 -10.48 26.25 9.86
CA ARG A 128 -9.96 27.29 10.78
C ARG A 128 -9.64 28.62 10.10
N ARG A 129 -9.23 28.60 8.82
CA ARG A 129 -9.01 29.83 8.04
C ARG A 129 -10.33 30.53 7.76
N LYS A 130 -11.37 29.80 7.34
CA LYS A 130 -12.72 30.37 7.09
C LYS A 130 -13.31 31.01 8.35
N GLU A 131 -13.22 30.33 9.50
CA GLU A 131 -13.67 30.85 10.79
C GLU A 131 -12.95 32.15 11.16
N ARG A 132 -11.61 32.20 11.02
CA ARG A 132 -10.83 33.42 11.28
C ARG A 132 -11.20 34.59 10.36
N THR A 133 -11.45 34.31 9.09
CA THR A 133 -11.89 35.35 8.15
C THR A 133 -13.25 35.92 8.54
N GLN A 134 -14.18 35.07 9.00
CA GLN A 134 -15.50 35.51 9.46
C GLN A 134 -15.41 36.39 10.72
N ILE A 135 -14.66 35.96 11.73
CA ILE A 135 -14.41 36.73 12.95
C ILE A 135 -13.79 38.10 12.62
N ASN A 136 -12.81 38.14 11.71
CA ASN A 136 -12.19 39.41 11.30
C ASN A 136 -13.16 40.37 10.59
N LYS A 137 -14.15 39.84 9.84
CA LYS A 137 -15.21 40.66 9.23
C LYS A 137 -16.15 41.23 10.29
N GLU A 138 -16.55 40.42 11.26
CA GLU A 138 -17.44 40.82 12.37
C GLU A 138 -16.80 41.89 13.25
N MET A 139 -15.54 41.70 13.67
CA MET A 139 -14.79 42.71 14.44
C MET A 139 -14.67 44.05 13.69
N LYS A 140 -14.47 44.03 12.36
CA LYS A 140 -14.43 45.25 11.56
C LYS A 140 -15.80 45.95 11.54
N LYS A 141 -16.89 45.19 11.39
CA LYS A 141 -18.25 45.72 11.42
C LYS A 141 -18.56 46.37 12.77
N GLU A 142 -18.23 45.70 13.87
CA GLU A 142 -18.48 46.21 15.22
C GLU A 142 -17.64 47.47 15.54
N ARG A 143 -16.37 47.52 15.12
CA ARG A 143 -15.53 48.72 15.26
C ARG A 143 -16.04 49.92 14.45
N SER A 144 -16.73 49.68 13.34
CA SER A 144 -17.37 50.74 12.56
C SER A 144 -18.67 51.21 13.23
N SER A 145 -19.49 50.29 13.76
CA SER A 145 -20.71 50.63 14.51
C SER A 145 -20.43 51.41 15.79
N ARG A 146 -19.43 51.02 16.59
CA ARG A 146 -19.04 51.76 17.81
C ARG A 146 -18.53 53.17 17.50
N ARG A 147 -17.81 53.36 16.39
CA ARG A 147 -17.36 54.70 15.95
C ARG A 147 -18.52 55.60 15.51
N GLY A 148 -19.56 55.04 14.88
CA GLY A 148 -20.77 55.80 14.56
C GLY A 148 -21.61 56.19 15.78
N ALA A 149 -21.63 55.36 16.82
CA ALA A 149 -22.37 55.65 18.06
C ALA A 149 -21.73 56.79 18.88
N VAL A 150 -20.39 56.81 19.00
CA VAL A 150 -19.66 57.85 19.77
C VAL A 150 -19.80 59.26 19.15
N VAL A 151 -19.98 59.35 17.83
CA VAL A 151 -20.19 60.64 17.13
C VAL A 151 -21.58 61.21 17.40
N ASN A 152 -22.59 60.39 17.67
CA ASN A 152 -23.98 60.82 17.89
C ASN A 152 -24.32 61.12 19.37
N GLU A 153 -23.43 60.81 20.32
CA GLU A 153 -23.59 61.13 21.75
C GLU A 153 -22.88 62.44 22.15
N SER A 154 -22.25 63.13 21.20
CA SER A 154 -21.46 64.36 21.42
C SER A 154 -22.17 65.65 20.97
N ASP A 155 -23.43 65.56 20.53
CA ASP A 155 -24.31 66.69 20.17
C ASP A 155 -25.45 66.81 21.19
#